data_AF-A0A7X7URJ2-F1
#
_entry.id   AF-A0A7X7URJ2-F1
#
_cell.length_a   1.000
_cell.length_b   1.000
_cell.length_c   1.000
_cell.angle_alpha   90.00
_cell.angle_beta   90.00
_cell.angle_gamma   90.00
#
_symmetry.space_group_name_H-M   'P 1'
#
loop_
_entity.id
_entity.type
_entity.pdbx_description
1 polymer ?
#
loop_
_entity_poly.entity_id
_entity_poly.type
_entity_poly.pdbx_seq_one_letter_code
_entity_poly.pdbx_strand_id
1 'polypeptide(L)'
;MRKKLTYTLTIVLILVMVLVGIVRTCKVEDEAGSALPFDVATTHEKRFHHTRYEGLPKDRAVTEIIRYIKKYLYKRPYAHEHLRHYFQEQTEMVRSHTQDLTPDESSLSVALFGDLMWIGKAHPHYVSEVVVDHLHAHDIVIGNLETPIDVHRRVPNLLPDYLTYNSNPNLLSAFVNPANGRLPFSLLSLANNHALDRGVDGILNTMQLLDEMGVKHTGVFPKDTTGKRYATIVQKNIKIGIYAATFGLNFDKPEYRNSIEINRIPGIAPPDSAQKDMSSLENAISQMRAEGVDFVIVIPHWGYEFELYPDPIIRRVAHAMVEAGADLIVGSHPHIFQPTEVVYVNNYKADHAADFYDYQPSRMNDRHGNPRKAVIFYSLGNFVSRMYTPSCQIGVISSLTIEKNAETGATDWVLNGSRFVYNLVPTFPGKRHRLMFYDEYKDLYLLKPTKQNLRRKAEIEFMMNHFGTSII
;
A
#
# COMPACT_ATOMS: atom_id res chain seq x y z
N MET A 1 2.22 28.13 -31.52
CA MET A 1 2.98 28.98 -30.57
C MET A 1 2.18 29.46 -29.35
N ARG A 2 0.87 29.75 -29.41
CA ARG A 2 0.05 30.13 -28.21
C ARG A 2 -0.21 29.03 -27.16
N LYS A 3 -0.03 27.73 -27.46
CA LYS A 3 -0.09 26.62 -26.48
C LYS A 3 1.16 26.51 -25.58
N LYS A 4 2.24 27.23 -25.90
CA LYS A 4 3.53 27.25 -25.19
C LYS A 4 3.66 28.39 -24.14
N LEU A 5 2.61 29.18 -23.86
CA LEU A 5 2.71 30.34 -22.95
C LEU A 5 1.85 30.23 -21.67
N THR A 6 0.70 29.55 -21.70
CA THR A 6 -0.19 29.40 -20.52
C THR A 6 0.18 28.23 -19.60
N TYR A 7 0.61 27.09 -20.15
CA TYR A 7 1.20 25.98 -19.37
C TYR A 7 2.47 26.40 -18.62
N THR A 8 3.17 27.39 -19.17
CA THR A 8 4.36 28.03 -18.60
C THR A 8 4.03 28.89 -17.36
N LEU A 9 2.81 29.41 -17.23
CA LEU A 9 2.34 30.15 -16.05
C LEU A 9 1.91 29.21 -14.90
N THR A 10 1.30 28.07 -15.22
CA THR A 10 0.82 27.08 -14.24
C THR A 10 1.96 26.39 -13.50
N ILE A 11 3.08 26.17 -14.19
CA ILE A 11 4.30 25.58 -13.63
C ILE A 11 5.09 26.59 -12.76
N VAL A 12 5.04 27.88 -13.11
CA VAL A 12 5.67 28.94 -12.31
C VAL A 12 4.95 29.17 -10.97
N LEU A 13 3.64 28.89 -10.88
CA LEU A 13 2.87 28.96 -9.63
C LEU A 13 3.16 27.79 -8.66
N ILE A 14 3.36 26.58 -9.19
CA ILE A 14 3.84 25.42 -8.42
C ILE A 14 5.26 25.69 -7.89
N LEU A 15 6.09 26.41 -8.67
CA LEU A 15 7.40 26.89 -8.24
C LEU A 15 7.33 27.87 -7.05
N VAL A 16 6.44 28.88 -7.04
CA VAL A 16 6.36 29.87 -5.95
C VAL A 16 5.90 29.27 -4.62
N MET A 17 5.03 28.25 -4.62
CA MET A 17 4.51 27.69 -3.38
C MET A 17 5.40 26.60 -2.76
N VAL A 18 6.14 25.85 -3.58
CA VAL A 18 7.24 25.01 -3.06
C VAL A 18 8.40 25.89 -2.56
N LEU A 19 8.63 27.06 -3.16
CA LEU A 19 9.51 28.10 -2.63
C LEU A 19 9.05 28.67 -1.27
N VAL A 20 7.76 28.59 -0.92
CA VAL A 20 7.23 28.89 0.44
C VAL A 20 7.47 27.75 1.44
N GLY A 21 7.99 26.61 1.01
CA GLY A 21 8.66 25.66 1.92
C GLY A 21 9.80 26.27 2.76
N ILE A 22 10.14 27.55 2.55
CA ILE A 22 11.35 28.21 3.07
C ILE A 22 11.08 29.34 4.10
N VAL A 23 9.92 30.03 4.16
CA VAL A 23 9.87 31.36 4.87
C VAL A 23 9.18 31.41 6.25
N ARG A 24 8.35 30.44 6.65
CA ARG A 24 7.67 30.47 7.97
C ARG A 24 7.76 29.08 8.61
N THR A 25 8.60 28.75 9.60
CA THR A 25 8.77 29.48 10.87
C THR A 25 7.46 30.14 11.35
N CYS A 26 6.34 29.42 11.27
CA CYS A 26 5.22 29.74 12.16
C CYS A 26 5.56 29.14 13.53
N LYS A 27 5.78 30.04 14.50
CA LYS A 27 5.86 29.73 15.93
C LYS A 27 4.75 28.74 16.29
N VAL A 28 5.13 27.70 17.02
CA VAL A 28 4.18 26.94 17.82
C VAL A 28 3.90 27.84 19.02
N GLU A 29 2.74 28.48 19.03
CA GLU A 29 2.16 28.96 20.29
C GLU A 29 1.38 27.78 20.88
N ASP A 30 1.81 27.37 22.07
CA ASP A 30 1.07 26.46 22.92
C ASP A 30 -0.18 27.18 23.41
N GLU A 31 -1.35 26.77 22.94
CA GLU A 31 -2.59 27.04 23.65
C GLU A 31 -3.15 25.71 24.17
N ALA A 32 -3.00 25.56 25.48
CA ALA A 32 -3.73 24.60 26.27
C ALA A 32 -5.23 24.94 26.27
N GLY A 33 -6.07 23.91 26.19
CA GLY A 33 -7.45 23.96 26.66
C GLY A 33 -8.52 24.15 25.58
N SER A 34 -9.27 23.08 25.32
CA SER A 34 -10.71 23.00 25.63
C SER A 34 -11.36 21.93 24.74
N ALA A 35 -12.09 21.03 25.39
CA ALA A 35 -12.92 20.02 24.75
C ALA A 35 -13.99 20.70 23.88
N LEU A 36 -14.22 20.19 22.67
CA LEU A 36 -15.41 20.51 21.88
C LEU A 36 -16.11 19.22 21.45
N PRO A 37 -17.46 19.24 21.47
CA PRO A 37 -18.28 18.04 21.49
C PRO A 37 -18.40 17.38 20.12
N PHE A 38 -18.60 16.08 20.16
CA PHE A 38 -18.91 15.20 19.04
C PHE A 38 -20.17 15.65 18.31
N ASP A 39 -20.08 15.97 17.01
CA ASP A 39 -21.03 15.47 16.02
C ASP A 39 -20.54 15.68 14.57
N VAL A 40 -20.91 14.73 13.70
CA VAL A 40 -20.89 14.67 12.22
C VAL A 40 -19.64 15.21 11.49
N ALA A 41 -19.03 14.37 10.63
CA ALA A 41 -17.94 14.73 9.71
C ALA A 41 -18.03 16.20 9.29
N THR A 42 -17.11 17.02 9.82
CA THR A 42 -17.22 18.47 9.70
C THR A 42 -17.32 18.84 8.21
N THR A 43 -17.97 19.94 7.88
CA THR A 43 -18.05 20.44 6.48
C THR A 43 -16.66 20.57 5.82
N HIS A 44 -15.58 20.61 6.61
CA HIS A 44 -14.20 20.60 6.17
C HIS A 44 -13.70 19.22 5.69
N GLU A 45 -14.14 18.10 6.26
CA GLU A 45 -13.75 16.76 5.82
C GLU A 45 -14.37 16.38 4.48
N LYS A 46 -15.68 16.62 4.30
CA LYS A 46 -16.38 16.38 3.03
C LYS A 46 -15.73 17.11 1.84
N ARG A 47 -15.05 18.25 2.09
CA ARG A 47 -14.31 18.99 1.05
C ARG A 47 -13.08 18.26 0.52
N PHE A 48 -12.48 17.35 1.29
CA PHE A 48 -11.23 16.66 0.91
C PHE A 48 -11.42 15.22 0.44
N HIS A 49 -12.51 14.54 0.85
CA HIS A 49 -12.78 13.17 0.39
C HIS A 49 -12.83 13.06 -1.14
N HIS A 50 -13.49 13.99 -1.83
CA HIS A 50 -13.65 13.93 -3.29
C HIS A 50 -12.49 14.51 -4.11
N THR A 51 -11.34 14.78 -3.48
CA THR A 51 -10.24 15.44 -4.18
C THR A 51 -9.41 14.42 -4.96
N ARG A 52 -9.60 14.35 -6.27
CA ARG A 52 -8.75 13.58 -7.20
C ARG A 52 -8.57 14.38 -8.48
N TYR A 53 -7.35 14.47 -8.98
CA TYR A 53 -7.10 15.11 -10.27
C TYR A 53 -7.25 14.12 -11.44
N GLU A 54 -7.27 12.82 -11.16
CA GLU A 54 -7.08 11.76 -12.12
C GLU A 54 -8.40 11.45 -12.83
N GLY A 55 -8.39 11.42 -14.16
CA GLY A 55 -9.60 11.21 -14.97
C GLY A 55 -10.52 12.43 -15.13
N LEU A 56 -10.18 13.61 -14.60
CA LEU A 56 -11.01 14.81 -14.73
C LEU A 56 -10.73 15.64 -16.00
N PRO A 57 -11.74 16.37 -16.52
CA PRO A 57 -11.55 17.40 -17.54
C PRO A 57 -10.47 18.42 -17.14
N LYS A 58 -9.67 18.86 -18.12
CA LYS A 58 -8.44 19.67 -17.91
C LYS A 58 -8.64 20.96 -17.10
N ASP A 59 -9.83 21.54 -17.16
CA ASP A 59 -10.27 22.73 -16.45
C ASP A 59 -10.56 22.46 -14.96
N ARG A 60 -11.04 21.26 -14.61
CA ARG A 60 -11.24 20.84 -13.21
C ARG A 60 -9.97 20.31 -12.56
N ALA A 61 -9.05 19.74 -13.35
CA ALA A 61 -7.79 19.19 -12.87
C ALA A 61 -6.95 20.20 -12.05
N VAL A 62 -6.88 21.47 -12.44
CA VAL A 62 -6.09 22.49 -11.73
C VAL A 62 -6.63 22.75 -10.32
N THR A 63 -7.95 22.87 -10.17
CA THR A 63 -8.58 23.13 -8.88
C THR A 63 -8.43 21.91 -7.95
N GLU A 64 -8.55 20.70 -8.49
CA GLU A 64 -8.30 19.48 -7.71
C GLU A 64 -6.84 19.30 -7.33
N ILE A 65 -5.88 19.64 -8.19
CA ILE A 65 -4.44 19.63 -7.84
C ILE A 65 -4.18 20.57 -6.65
N ILE A 66 -4.79 21.76 -6.64
CA ILE A 66 -4.65 22.68 -5.51
C ILE A 66 -5.28 22.10 -4.23
N ARG A 67 -6.49 21.53 -4.33
CA ARG A 67 -7.12 20.87 -3.17
C ARG A 67 -6.31 19.67 -2.68
N TYR A 68 -5.69 18.94 -3.59
CA TYR A 68 -4.86 17.77 -3.31
C TYR A 68 -3.61 18.18 -2.54
N ILE A 69 -2.90 19.20 -3.02
CA ILE A 69 -1.75 19.79 -2.32
C ILE A 69 -2.18 20.29 -0.93
N LYS A 70 -3.35 20.93 -0.81
CA LYS A 70 -3.87 21.36 0.49
C LYS A 70 -4.16 20.19 1.42
N LYS A 71 -4.77 19.11 0.91
CA LYS A 71 -5.00 17.88 1.67
C LYS A 71 -3.68 17.32 2.18
N TYR A 72 -2.72 17.15 1.28
CA TYR A 72 -1.38 16.65 1.57
C TYR A 72 -0.60 17.47 2.61
N LEU A 73 -0.74 18.80 2.59
CA LEU A 73 0.00 19.70 3.50
C LEU A 73 -0.71 19.99 4.83
N TYR A 74 -2.05 20.00 4.84
CA TYR A 74 -2.82 20.57 5.96
C TYR A 74 -3.86 19.63 6.56
N LYS A 75 -4.22 18.51 5.92
CA LYS A 75 -5.22 17.61 6.49
C LYS A 75 -4.66 16.99 7.76
N ARG A 76 -5.38 17.18 8.86
CA ARG A 76 -5.08 16.52 10.13
C ARG A 76 -5.76 15.14 10.16
N PRO A 77 -5.11 14.16 10.79
CA PRO A 77 -5.74 12.94 11.28
C PRO A 77 -7.12 13.18 11.91
N TYR A 78 -8.15 12.52 11.40
CA TYR A 78 -9.46 12.44 12.07
C TYR A 78 -10.10 11.08 11.83
N ALA A 79 -10.75 10.57 12.87
CA ALA A 79 -11.66 9.44 12.79
C ALA A 79 -12.71 9.56 13.89
N HIS A 80 -13.93 9.13 13.58
CA HIS A 80 -15.00 9.03 14.55
C HIS A 80 -14.61 8.08 15.70
N GLU A 81 -15.12 8.34 16.90
CA GLU A 81 -14.80 7.56 18.11
C GLU A 81 -15.11 6.08 17.94
N HIS A 82 -16.27 5.74 17.36
CA HIS A 82 -16.64 4.34 17.09
C HIS A 82 -15.61 3.63 16.19
N LEU A 83 -15.03 4.33 15.20
CA LEU A 83 -14.05 3.75 14.30
C LEU A 83 -12.69 3.57 15.01
N ARG A 84 -12.34 4.49 15.90
CA ARG A 84 -11.15 4.38 16.74
C ARG A 84 -11.27 3.21 17.71
N HIS A 85 -12.39 3.11 18.42
CA HIS A 85 -12.67 2.00 19.33
C HIS A 85 -12.63 0.65 18.60
N TYR A 86 -13.30 0.57 17.45
CA TYR A 86 -13.29 -0.62 16.60
C TYR A 86 -11.87 -1.10 16.27
N PHE A 87 -10.99 -0.20 15.83
CA PHE A 87 -9.62 -0.57 15.50
C PHE A 87 -8.69 -0.77 16.71
N GLN A 88 -9.07 -0.27 17.89
CA GLN A 88 -8.42 -0.62 19.14
C GLN A 88 -8.70 -2.08 19.51
N GLU A 89 -9.95 -2.55 19.39
CA GLU A 89 -10.28 -3.97 19.59
C GLU A 89 -9.61 -4.87 18.54
N GLN A 90 -9.58 -4.42 17.27
CA GLN A 90 -8.84 -5.14 16.22
C GLN A 90 -7.35 -5.23 16.51
N THR A 91 -6.76 -4.22 17.16
CA THR A 91 -5.37 -4.29 17.60
C THR A 91 -5.16 -5.43 18.59
N GLU A 92 -6.06 -5.59 19.57
CA GLU A 92 -5.99 -6.67 20.55
C GLU A 92 -6.15 -8.04 19.88
N MET A 93 -7.06 -8.15 18.89
CA MET A 93 -7.20 -9.34 18.05
C MET A 93 -5.95 -9.64 17.22
N VAL A 94 -5.36 -8.64 16.58
CA VAL A 94 -4.11 -8.81 15.81
C VAL A 94 -3.00 -9.34 16.71
N ARG A 95 -2.88 -8.81 17.94
CA ARG A 95 -1.91 -9.28 18.94
C ARG A 95 -2.15 -10.73 19.34
N SER A 96 -3.40 -11.15 19.53
CA SER A 96 -3.70 -12.54 19.91
C SER A 96 -3.40 -13.55 18.79
N HIS A 97 -3.28 -13.09 17.53
CA HIS A 97 -2.84 -13.91 16.40
C HIS A 97 -1.38 -13.68 16.03
N THR A 98 -0.67 -12.84 16.79
CA THR A 98 0.76 -12.62 16.58
C THR A 98 1.54 -13.62 17.41
N GLN A 99 2.39 -14.40 16.75
CA GLN A 99 3.28 -15.36 17.39
C GLN A 99 4.68 -15.21 16.79
N ASP A 100 5.70 -15.22 17.65
CA ASP A 100 7.09 -15.33 17.21
C ASP A 100 7.41 -16.80 16.95
N LEU A 101 6.92 -17.32 15.82
CA LEU A 101 7.23 -18.67 15.38
C LEU A 101 8.50 -18.64 14.53
N THR A 102 9.41 -19.56 14.81
CA THR A 102 10.43 -19.96 13.83
C THR A 102 9.76 -20.91 12.85
N PRO A 103 9.62 -20.55 11.55
CA PRO A 103 8.98 -21.42 10.57
C PRO A 103 9.71 -22.77 10.49
N ASP A 104 8.98 -23.87 10.62
CA ASP A 104 9.52 -25.20 10.31
C ASP A 104 9.56 -25.45 8.77
N GLU A 105 10.06 -26.62 8.35
CA GLU A 105 10.19 -26.97 6.93
C GLU A 105 8.84 -27.02 6.16
N SER A 106 7.72 -27.17 6.87
CA SER A 106 6.37 -27.26 6.30
C SER A 106 5.60 -25.93 6.27
N SER A 107 6.06 -24.95 7.04
CA SER A 107 5.44 -23.63 7.17
C SER A 107 6.06 -22.59 6.22
N LEU A 108 5.21 -21.75 5.63
CA LEU A 108 5.59 -20.79 4.59
C LEU A 108 5.58 -19.36 5.11
N SER A 109 6.76 -18.72 5.17
CA SER A 109 6.91 -17.35 5.64
C SER A 109 6.67 -16.33 4.52
N VAL A 110 5.77 -15.37 4.74
CA VAL A 110 5.39 -14.36 3.75
C VAL A 110 5.61 -12.96 4.33
N ALA A 111 6.42 -12.14 3.66
CA ALA A 111 6.54 -10.71 3.92
C ALA A 111 5.73 -9.89 2.92
N LEU A 112 5.07 -8.86 3.43
CA LEU A 112 4.20 -7.95 2.70
C LEU A 112 4.67 -6.53 2.89
N PHE A 113 4.69 -5.74 1.82
CA PHE A 113 4.95 -4.31 1.87
C PHE A 113 4.02 -3.53 0.95
N GLY A 114 3.86 -2.23 1.22
CA GLY A 114 2.98 -1.35 0.46
C GLY A 114 3.64 -0.78 -0.81
N ASP A 115 3.52 0.54 -0.98
CA ASP A 115 3.84 1.19 -2.25
C ASP A 115 5.34 1.36 -2.46
N LEU A 116 5.84 0.75 -3.54
CA LEU A 116 7.19 0.93 -4.05
C LEU A 116 7.16 2.05 -5.10
N MET A 117 7.24 3.29 -4.60
CA MET A 117 7.10 4.50 -5.39
C MET A 117 8.40 4.93 -6.05
N TRP A 118 8.24 5.76 -7.08
CA TRP A 118 9.33 6.42 -7.77
C TRP A 118 10.22 7.24 -6.82
N ILE A 119 11.53 6.99 -6.91
CA ILE A 119 12.58 7.84 -6.34
C ILE A 119 13.49 8.20 -7.51
N GLY A 120 13.72 9.50 -7.73
CA GLY A 120 14.35 10.04 -8.96
C GLY A 120 15.63 9.34 -9.43
N LYS A 121 16.81 9.93 -9.24
CA LYS A 121 18.05 9.21 -9.49
C LYS A 121 18.31 8.25 -8.32
N ALA A 122 17.62 7.10 -8.32
CA ALA A 122 17.91 6.02 -7.38
C ALA A 122 19.38 5.62 -7.50
N HIS A 123 20.11 5.67 -6.38
CA HIS A 123 21.48 5.17 -6.31
C HIS A 123 21.45 3.73 -5.78
N PRO A 124 22.39 2.86 -6.16
CA PRO A 124 22.31 1.42 -5.87
C PRO A 124 22.36 1.04 -4.37
N HIS A 125 22.60 1.99 -3.48
CA HIS A 125 22.75 1.77 -2.03
C HIS A 125 21.78 2.61 -1.20
N TYR A 126 20.57 2.85 -1.71
CA TYR A 126 19.56 3.64 -1.00
C TYR A 126 18.80 2.82 0.05
N VAL A 127 18.99 1.51 0.11
CA VAL A 127 18.36 0.63 1.10
C VAL A 127 19.41 0.20 2.12
N SER A 128 19.08 0.15 3.42
CA SER A 128 19.98 -0.41 4.42
C SER A 128 20.12 -1.92 4.24
N GLU A 129 21.31 -2.46 4.51
CA GLU A 129 21.59 -3.89 4.43
C GLU A 129 20.65 -4.69 5.33
N VAL A 130 20.34 -4.18 6.53
CA VAL A 130 19.40 -4.81 7.47
C VAL A 130 18.00 -4.99 6.88
N VAL A 131 17.50 -4.03 6.09
CA VAL A 131 16.21 -4.16 5.39
C VAL A 131 16.31 -5.20 4.27
N VAL A 132 17.41 -5.22 3.52
CA VAL A 132 17.64 -6.23 2.47
C VAL A 132 17.66 -7.63 3.08
N ASP A 133 18.46 -7.85 4.12
CA ASP A 133 18.60 -9.13 4.81
C ASP A 133 17.26 -9.60 5.39
N HIS A 134 16.49 -8.69 6.01
CA HIS A 134 15.18 -9.01 6.55
C HIS A 134 14.20 -9.51 5.47
N LEU A 135 14.20 -8.90 4.28
CA LEU A 135 13.36 -9.36 3.18
C LEU A 135 13.81 -10.73 2.64
N HIS A 136 15.13 -10.94 2.49
CA HIS A 136 15.69 -12.23 2.03
C HIS A 136 15.52 -13.37 3.04
N ALA A 137 15.18 -13.08 4.29
CA ALA A 137 14.89 -14.09 5.31
C ALA A 137 13.51 -14.76 5.14
N HIS A 138 12.64 -14.25 4.25
CA HIS A 138 11.32 -14.80 4.02
C HIS A 138 11.27 -15.67 2.76
N ASP A 139 10.40 -16.68 2.77
CA ASP A 139 10.18 -17.56 1.62
C ASP A 139 9.55 -16.81 0.44
N ILE A 140 8.59 -15.93 0.73
CA ILE A 140 7.84 -15.15 -0.24
C ILE A 140 7.80 -13.68 0.18
N VAL A 141 8.08 -12.77 -0.76
CA VAL A 141 7.92 -11.32 -0.55
C VAL A 141 7.01 -10.72 -1.62
N ILE A 142 5.96 -10.03 -1.18
CA ILE A 142 4.91 -9.46 -2.05
C ILE A 142 4.69 -7.97 -1.76
N GLY A 143 4.49 -7.17 -2.81
CA GLY A 143 4.08 -5.77 -2.64
C GLY A 143 3.56 -5.11 -3.92
N ASN A 144 3.43 -3.78 -3.90
CA ASN A 144 2.91 -3.00 -5.02
C ASN A 144 4.04 -2.20 -5.70
N LEU A 145 4.30 -2.47 -6.98
CA LEU A 145 5.16 -1.63 -7.81
C LEU A 145 4.30 -0.56 -8.47
N GLU A 146 4.23 0.60 -7.83
CA GLU A 146 3.28 1.63 -8.24
C GLU A 146 3.70 2.35 -9.52
N THR A 147 4.99 2.41 -9.81
CA THR A 147 5.50 3.23 -10.92
C THR A 147 6.17 2.38 -12.00
N PRO A 148 5.94 2.67 -13.29
CA PRO A 148 6.55 1.89 -14.37
C PRO A 148 8.06 2.05 -14.37
N ILE A 149 8.77 1.01 -14.81
CA ILE A 149 10.22 1.01 -15.03
C ILE A 149 10.47 0.67 -16.51
N ASP A 150 10.48 1.71 -17.34
CA ASP A 150 10.84 1.59 -18.75
C ASP A 150 12.31 2.02 -18.94
N VAL A 151 13.19 1.04 -19.12
CA VAL A 151 14.65 1.21 -19.30
C VAL A 151 15.00 2.05 -20.54
N HIS A 152 14.09 2.13 -21.51
CA HIS A 152 14.28 2.88 -22.76
C HIS A 152 13.84 4.33 -22.65
N ARG A 153 13.22 4.73 -21.52
CA ARG A 153 12.75 6.09 -21.28
C ARG A 153 13.53 6.76 -20.18
N ARG A 154 13.68 8.08 -20.31
CA ARG A 154 14.36 8.87 -19.29
C ARG A 154 13.63 8.76 -17.95
N VAL A 155 14.41 8.64 -16.89
CA VAL A 155 13.92 8.88 -15.53
C VAL A 155 13.70 10.37 -15.38
N PRO A 156 12.48 10.84 -15.12
CA PRO A 156 12.23 12.26 -14.99
C PRO A 156 12.93 12.81 -13.75
N ASN A 157 13.34 14.07 -13.78
CA ASN A 157 14.17 14.63 -12.69
C ASN A 157 13.83 16.09 -12.37
N LEU A 158 12.87 16.70 -13.08
CA LEU A 158 12.48 18.11 -12.94
C LEU A 158 10.96 18.25 -13.03
N LEU A 159 10.41 19.31 -12.43
CA LEU A 159 9.01 19.72 -12.70
C LEU A 159 8.85 20.05 -14.19
N PRO A 160 7.71 19.68 -14.83
CA PRO A 160 6.47 19.16 -14.27
C PRO A 160 6.34 17.62 -14.34
N ASP A 161 7.45 16.88 -14.34
CA ASP A 161 7.43 15.44 -14.65
C ASP A 161 6.68 14.55 -13.61
N TYR A 162 6.09 15.12 -12.56
CA TYR A 162 5.24 14.44 -11.57
C TYR A 162 3.87 13.99 -12.11
N LEU A 163 3.55 14.31 -13.35
CA LEU A 163 2.30 13.88 -13.99
C LEU A 163 2.44 12.52 -14.70
N THR A 164 3.66 12.05 -14.95
CA THR A 164 3.92 10.76 -15.61
C THR A 164 5.22 10.17 -15.04
N TYR A 165 5.13 9.22 -14.13
CA TYR A 165 6.31 8.59 -13.54
C TYR A 165 7.08 7.69 -14.52
N ASN A 166 8.38 7.56 -14.30
CA ASN A 166 9.21 6.45 -14.79
C ASN A 166 10.33 6.25 -13.78
N SER A 167 10.41 5.06 -13.23
CA SER A 167 11.38 4.67 -12.23
C SER A 167 12.68 4.21 -12.83
N ASN A 168 13.76 4.49 -12.11
CA ASN A 168 15.08 3.97 -12.47
C ASN A 168 15.12 2.47 -12.11
N PRO A 169 15.72 1.60 -12.92
CA PRO A 169 15.89 0.18 -12.57
C PRO A 169 16.61 -0.06 -11.23
N ASN A 170 17.44 0.89 -10.80
CA ASN A 170 18.07 0.87 -9.48
C ASN A 170 17.07 0.86 -8.31
N LEU A 171 15.81 1.24 -8.56
CA LEU A 171 14.71 1.11 -7.60
C LEU A 171 14.50 -0.35 -7.17
N LEU A 172 14.73 -1.31 -8.07
CA LEU A 172 14.67 -2.73 -7.72
C LEU A 172 16.06 -3.27 -7.39
N SER A 173 17.08 -2.93 -8.19
CA SER A 173 18.40 -3.54 -8.05
C SER A 173 19.09 -3.26 -6.71
N ALA A 174 18.66 -2.23 -5.96
CA ALA A 174 19.16 -1.95 -4.62
C ALA A 174 18.79 -3.02 -3.57
N PHE A 175 17.86 -3.93 -3.88
CA PHE A 175 17.48 -5.06 -3.03
C PHE A 175 18.17 -6.37 -3.42
N VAL A 176 19.01 -6.36 -4.46
CA VAL A 176 19.73 -7.57 -4.90
C VAL A 176 20.67 -8.01 -3.78
N ASN A 177 20.56 -9.28 -3.37
CA ASN A 177 21.52 -9.87 -2.46
C ASN A 177 22.86 -10.09 -3.20
N PRO A 178 23.96 -9.48 -2.76
CA PRO A 178 25.24 -9.55 -3.46
C PRO A 178 25.83 -10.97 -3.49
N ALA A 179 25.44 -11.86 -2.57
CA ALA A 179 25.93 -13.23 -2.50
C ALA A 179 25.33 -14.16 -3.56
N ASN A 180 24.08 -13.93 -3.97
CA ASN A 180 23.37 -14.80 -4.92
C ASN A 180 22.85 -14.08 -6.17
N GLY A 181 22.94 -12.74 -6.23
CA GLY A 181 22.51 -11.94 -7.36
C GLY A 181 21.00 -11.84 -7.55
N ARG A 182 20.17 -12.25 -6.57
CA ARG A 182 18.70 -12.31 -6.69
C ARG A 182 18.02 -11.19 -5.91
N LEU A 183 16.84 -10.80 -6.39
CA LEU A 183 15.89 -9.96 -5.64
C LEU A 183 15.13 -10.80 -4.60
N PRO A 184 14.68 -10.19 -3.49
CA PRO A 184 13.83 -10.88 -2.52
C PRO A 184 12.37 -10.96 -2.99
N PHE A 185 11.97 -10.13 -3.95
CA PHE A 185 10.59 -10.01 -4.40
C PHE A 185 10.14 -11.24 -5.18
N SER A 186 9.16 -11.95 -4.66
CA SER A 186 8.54 -13.09 -5.34
C SER A 186 7.44 -12.65 -6.29
N LEU A 187 6.68 -11.61 -5.91
CA LEU A 187 5.63 -11.03 -6.76
C LEU A 187 5.41 -9.54 -6.50
N LEU A 188 5.22 -8.77 -7.58
CA LEU A 188 4.80 -7.37 -7.53
C LEU A 188 3.46 -7.15 -8.23
N SER A 189 2.54 -6.46 -7.57
CA SER A 189 1.34 -5.91 -8.23
C SER A 189 1.74 -4.78 -9.18
N LEU A 190 1.14 -4.80 -10.37
CA LEU A 190 1.21 -3.72 -11.36
C LEU A 190 -0.14 -3.02 -11.55
N ALA A 191 -1.20 -3.48 -10.88
CA ALA A 191 -2.52 -2.87 -10.97
C ALA A 191 -2.64 -1.71 -9.99
N ASN A 192 -2.29 -0.52 -10.48
CA ASN A 192 -2.40 0.75 -9.77
C ASN A 192 -2.72 1.88 -10.77
N ASN A 193 -2.96 3.07 -10.27
CA ASN A 193 -3.32 4.24 -11.08
C ASN A 193 -2.20 4.71 -12.02
N HIS A 194 -0.95 4.48 -11.64
CA HIS A 194 0.25 4.90 -12.37
C HIS A 194 0.77 3.90 -13.42
N ALA A 195 0.14 2.73 -13.53
CA ALA A 195 0.56 1.65 -14.42
C ALA A 195 0.79 2.11 -15.88
N LEU A 196 0.01 3.07 -16.38
CA LEU A 196 0.11 3.59 -17.75
C LEU A 196 0.70 4.99 -17.88
N ASP A 197 1.46 5.46 -16.89
CA ASP A 197 2.19 6.73 -16.98
C ASP A 197 3.18 6.77 -18.16
N ARG A 198 3.60 5.59 -18.63
CA ARG A 198 4.42 5.42 -19.84
C ARG A 198 3.66 4.74 -20.99
N GLY A 199 2.34 4.69 -20.92
CA GLY A 199 1.51 4.02 -21.91
C GLY A 199 1.78 2.51 -21.98
N VAL A 200 1.27 1.88 -23.03
CA VAL A 200 1.34 0.42 -23.23
C VAL A 200 2.79 -0.08 -23.28
N ASP A 201 3.66 0.55 -24.07
CA ASP A 201 5.06 0.11 -24.16
C ASP A 201 5.75 0.15 -22.79
N GLY A 202 5.48 1.18 -21.99
CA GLY A 202 6.13 1.32 -20.70
C GLY A 202 5.74 0.24 -19.70
N ILE A 203 4.46 -0.16 -19.66
CA ILE A 203 4.02 -1.25 -18.78
C ILE A 203 4.51 -2.61 -19.30
N LEU A 204 4.54 -2.83 -20.61
CA LEU A 204 5.09 -4.04 -21.21
C LEU A 204 6.60 -4.17 -20.96
N ASN A 205 7.36 -3.08 -21.08
CA ASN A 205 8.78 -3.05 -20.74
C ASN A 205 9.01 -3.27 -19.23
N THR A 206 8.12 -2.76 -18.38
CA THR A 206 8.16 -3.01 -16.93
C THR A 206 7.96 -4.50 -16.64
N MET A 207 6.97 -5.14 -17.27
CA MET A 207 6.72 -6.58 -17.14
C MET A 207 7.92 -7.40 -17.61
N GLN A 208 8.47 -7.08 -18.79
CA GLN A 208 9.66 -7.74 -19.31
C GLN A 208 10.85 -7.63 -18.34
N LEU A 209 11.09 -6.45 -17.77
CA LEU A 209 12.16 -6.27 -16.78
C LEU A 209 11.94 -7.15 -15.53
N LEU A 210 10.71 -7.26 -15.04
CA LEU A 210 10.38 -8.11 -13.91
C LEU A 210 10.59 -9.59 -14.24
N ASP A 211 10.19 -10.04 -15.44
CA ASP A 211 10.43 -11.39 -15.94
C ASP A 211 11.93 -11.69 -16.03
N GLU A 212 12.74 -10.76 -16.57
CA GLU A 212 14.20 -10.87 -16.64
C GLU A 212 14.86 -10.93 -15.26
N MET A 213 14.29 -10.24 -14.27
CA MET A 213 14.73 -10.27 -12.87
C MET A 213 14.18 -11.46 -12.07
N GLY A 214 13.34 -12.30 -12.67
CA GLY A 214 12.73 -13.47 -12.02
C GLY A 214 11.66 -13.12 -11.00
N VAL A 215 11.03 -11.94 -11.09
CA VAL A 215 9.97 -11.45 -10.21
C VAL A 215 8.63 -11.64 -10.91
N LYS A 216 7.72 -12.42 -10.32
CA LYS A 216 6.37 -12.56 -10.90
C LYS A 216 5.61 -11.24 -10.79
N HIS A 217 4.63 -11.05 -11.67
CA HIS A 217 3.74 -9.90 -11.57
C HIS A 217 2.30 -10.27 -11.91
N THR A 218 1.36 -9.44 -11.45
CA THR A 218 -0.08 -9.63 -11.71
C THR A 218 -0.82 -8.30 -11.73
N GLY A 219 -2.06 -8.33 -12.22
CA GLY A 219 -2.95 -7.18 -12.31
C GLY A 219 -2.95 -6.48 -13.68
N VAL A 220 -1.88 -6.64 -14.46
CA VAL A 220 -1.79 -6.23 -15.87
C VAL A 220 -1.32 -7.41 -16.71
N PHE A 221 -1.98 -7.62 -17.85
CA PHE A 221 -1.76 -8.75 -18.74
C PHE A 221 -1.75 -8.28 -20.20
N PRO A 222 -0.98 -8.92 -21.10
CA PRO A 222 -1.18 -8.76 -22.54
C PRO A 222 -2.58 -9.26 -22.95
N LYS A 223 -3.17 -8.65 -23.98
CA LYS A 223 -4.54 -8.94 -24.43
C LYS A 223 -4.79 -10.42 -24.77
N ASP A 224 -3.82 -11.07 -25.41
CA ASP A 224 -3.96 -12.43 -25.97
C ASP A 224 -3.50 -13.53 -25.00
N THR A 225 -3.59 -13.30 -23.70
CA THR A 225 -3.23 -14.30 -22.68
C THR A 225 -4.35 -15.32 -22.46
N THR A 226 -4.06 -16.38 -21.69
CA THR A 226 -4.92 -17.53 -21.35
C THR A 226 -6.28 -17.20 -20.70
N GLY A 227 -6.63 -15.92 -20.56
CA GLY A 227 -7.80 -15.43 -19.83
C GLY A 227 -7.61 -15.43 -18.31
N LYS A 228 -6.50 -15.98 -17.79
CA LYS A 228 -6.18 -15.94 -16.36
C LYS A 228 -5.85 -14.51 -15.94
N ARG A 229 -6.57 -14.03 -14.91
CA ARG A 229 -6.45 -12.66 -14.37
C ARG A 229 -5.72 -12.62 -13.05
N TYR A 230 -4.87 -13.60 -12.77
CA TYR A 230 -4.16 -13.75 -11.51
C TYR A 230 -2.84 -14.52 -11.69
N ALA A 231 -1.98 -14.49 -10.67
CA ALA A 231 -0.74 -15.24 -10.62
C ALA A 231 -0.81 -16.33 -9.55
N THR A 232 0.08 -17.33 -9.65
CA THR A 232 0.24 -18.35 -8.61
C THR A 232 1.71 -18.53 -8.23
N ILE A 233 1.93 -18.85 -6.96
CA ILE A 233 3.22 -19.25 -6.38
C ILE A 233 3.00 -20.58 -5.67
N VAL A 234 3.88 -21.55 -5.90
CA VAL A 234 3.88 -22.82 -5.19
C VAL A 234 5.20 -22.93 -4.45
N GLN A 235 5.15 -23.00 -3.13
CA GLN A 235 6.33 -23.14 -2.27
C GLN A 235 5.94 -23.92 -1.02
N LYS A 236 6.83 -24.81 -0.56
CA LYS A 236 6.58 -25.68 0.60
C LYS A 236 5.22 -26.41 0.55
N ASN A 237 4.85 -26.91 -0.63
CA ASN A 237 3.57 -27.62 -0.88
C ASN A 237 2.29 -26.78 -0.63
N ILE A 238 2.42 -25.46 -0.58
CA ILE A 238 1.30 -24.52 -0.46
C ILE A 238 1.21 -23.74 -1.77
N LYS A 239 0.04 -23.79 -2.41
CA LYS A 239 -0.26 -23.03 -3.62
C LYS A 239 -1.02 -21.75 -3.27
N ILE A 240 -0.34 -20.61 -3.45
CA ILE A 240 -0.92 -19.28 -3.26
C ILE A 240 -1.43 -18.75 -4.59
N GLY A 241 -2.66 -18.24 -4.62
CA GLY A 241 -3.24 -17.46 -5.71
C GLY A 241 -3.26 -15.98 -5.38
N ILE A 242 -2.81 -15.13 -6.32
CA ILE A 242 -2.67 -13.68 -6.10
C ILE A 242 -3.40 -12.90 -7.20
N TYR A 243 -4.41 -12.12 -6.79
CA TYR A 243 -5.15 -11.20 -7.65
C TYR A 243 -4.87 -9.76 -7.23
N ALA A 244 -4.34 -8.96 -8.14
CA ALA A 244 -4.20 -7.52 -7.92
C ALA A 244 -5.21 -6.74 -8.77
N ALA A 245 -5.73 -5.63 -8.26
CA ALA A 245 -6.63 -4.75 -9.01
C ALA A 245 -6.51 -3.29 -8.59
N THR A 246 -6.73 -2.40 -9.56
CA THR A 246 -6.81 -0.95 -9.33
C THR A 246 -8.24 -0.46 -9.44
N PHE A 247 -8.52 0.68 -8.81
CA PHE A 247 -9.75 1.43 -9.05
C PHE A 247 -9.86 1.99 -10.48
N GLY A 248 -8.73 2.34 -11.08
CA GLY A 248 -8.65 3.12 -12.31
C GLY A 248 -7.21 3.49 -12.66
N LEU A 249 -7.03 4.31 -13.70
CA LEU A 249 -5.72 4.74 -14.20
C LEU A 249 -5.68 6.25 -14.42
N ASN A 250 -4.51 6.83 -14.26
CA ASN A 250 -4.25 8.26 -14.53
C ASN A 250 -4.28 8.55 -16.02
N PHE A 251 -3.88 7.57 -16.84
CA PHE A 251 -3.93 7.62 -18.29
C PHE A 251 -4.63 6.38 -18.84
N ASP A 252 -5.87 6.52 -19.26
CA ASP A 252 -6.68 5.42 -19.82
C ASP A 252 -7.26 5.81 -21.18
N LYS A 253 -6.53 5.51 -22.25
CA LYS A 253 -7.04 5.77 -23.59
C LYS A 253 -7.74 4.52 -24.15
N PRO A 254 -8.88 4.66 -24.86
CA PRO A 254 -9.60 3.52 -25.44
C PRO A 254 -8.73 2.55 -26.24
N GLU A 255 -7.78 3.07 -27.02
CA GLU A 255 -6.88 2.27 -27.85
C GLU A 255 -5.97 1.32 -27.05
N TYR A 256 -5.68 1.61 -25.78
CA TYR A 256 -4.82 0.75 -24.95
C TYR A 256 -5.49 -0.59 -24.62
N ARG A 257 -6.83 -0.64 -24.62
CA ARG A 257 -7.62 -1.85 -24.34
C ARG A 257 -7.49 -2.94 -25.42
N ASN A 258 -6.89 -2.58 -26.56
CA ASN A 258 -6.60 -3.52 -27.64
C ASN A 258 -5.29 -4.30 -27.42
N SER A 259 -4.40 -3.80 -26.55
CA SER A 259 -3.05 -4.36 -26.36
C SER A 259 -2.87 -5.03 -25.00
N ILE A 260 -3.58 -4.53 -23.99
CA ILE A 260 -3.46 -4.99 -22.61
C ILE A 260 -4.82 -5.11 -21.93
N GLU A 261 -4.82 -5.92 -20.89
CA GLU A 261 -5.90 -6.17 -19.97
C GLU A 261 -5.45 -5.80 -18.56
N ILE A 262 -6.23 -4.98 -17.85
CA ILE A 262 -5.92 -4.53 -16.50
C ILE A 262 -7.08 -4.91 -15.59
N ASN A 263 -6.78 -5.55 -14.47
CA ASN A 263 -7.77 -5.85 -13.45
C ASN A 263 -8.24 -4.56 -12.81
N ARG A 264 -9.55 -4.32 -12.86
CA ARG A 264 -10.16 -3.14 -12.27
C ARG A 264 -11.33 -3.54 -11.40
N ILE A 265 -11.48 -2.83 -10.30
CA ILE A 265 -12.69 -2.87 -9.47
C ILE A 265 -13.13 -1.41 -9.34
N PRO A 266 -14.05 -0.93 -10.21
CA PRO A 266 -14.53 0.45 -10.14
C PRO A 266 -15.21 0.74 -8.80
N GLY A 267 -15.29 2.01 -8.40
CA GLY A 267 -15.96 2.41 -7.17
C GLY A 267 -15.20 2.06 -5.87
N ILE A 268 -13.94 1.61 -5.94
CA ILE A 268 -13.07 1.48 -4.75
C ILE A 268 -12.14 2.68 -4.58
N ALA A 269 -12.16 3.65 -5.50
CA ALA A 269 -11.42 4.90 -5.40
C ALA A 269 -11.77 5.88 -6.57
N PRO A 270 -12.39 7.05 -6.31
CA PRO A 270 -13.03 7.39 -5.04
C PRO A 270 -14.09 6.33 -4.72
N PRO A 271 -14.29 5.96 -3.44
CA PRO A 271 -15.27 4.95 -3.08
C PRO A 271 -16.69 5.38 -3.47
N ASP A 272 -17.36 4.54 -4.25
CA ASP A 272 -18.75 4.71 -4.71
C ASP A 272 -19.38 3.32 -4.85
N SER A 273 -20.30 3.00 -3.93
CA SER A 273 -20.98 1.71 -3.91
C SER A 273 -21.83 1.46 -5.15
N ALA A 274 -22.30 2.51 -5.85
CA ALA A 274 -23.12 2.36 -7.05
C ALA A 274 -22.31 1.90 -8.28
N GLN A 275 -20.99 2.12 -8.26
CA GLN A 275 -20.09 1.74 -9.35
C GLN A 275 -19.29 0.48 -9.05
N LYS A 276 -19.50 -0.17 -7.90
CA LYS A 276 -18.74 -1.34 -7.48
C LYS A 276 -19.04 -2.55 -8.37
N ASP A 277 -18.00 -3.06 -9.04
CA ASP A 277 -18.04 -4.33 -9.76
C ASP A 277 -16.86 -5.21 -9.35
N MET A 278 -17.17 -6.33 -8.67
CA MET A 278 -16.19 -7.32 -8.20
C MET A 278 -16.22 -8.62 -9.02
N SER A 279 -17.00 -8.68 -10.11
CA SER A 279 -17.18 -9.91 -10.90
C SER A 279 -15.86 -10.50 -11.39
N SER A 280 -14.92 -9.66 -11.81
CA SER A 280 -13.56 -10.08 -12.21
C SER A 280 -12.81 -10.78 -11.06
N LEU A 281 -12.91 -10.26 -9.84
CA LEU A 281 -12.30 -10.86 -8.66
C LEU A 281 -12.97 -12.19 -8.31
N GLU A 282 -14.31 -12.22 -8.24
CA GLU A 282 -15.08 -13.42 -7.90
C GLU A 282 -14.81 -14.56 -8.89
N ASN A 283 -14.71 -14.24 -10.18
CA ASN A 283 -14.32 -15.17 -11.23
C ASN A 283 -12.88 -15.68 -11.05
N ALA A 284 -11.93 -14.79 -10.72
CA ALA A 284 -10.55 -15.18 -10.48
C ALA A 284 -10.43 -16.11 -9.26
N ILE A 285 -11.10 -15.80 -8.14
CA ILE A 285 -11.10 -16.67 -6.95
C ILE A 285 -11.74 -18.02 -7.27
N SER A 286 -12.86 -18.05 -8.01
CA SER A 286 -13.50 -19.29 -8.45
C SER A 286 -12.53 -20.17 -9.26
N GLN A 287 -11.82 -19.56 -10.22
CA GLN A 287 -10.78 -20.26 -11.01
C GLN A 287 -9.61 -20.74 -10.14
N MET A 288 -9.11 -19.91 -9.23
CA MET A 288 -8.04 -20.28 -8.29
C MET A 288 -8.42 -21.52 -7.49
N ARG A 289 -9.63 -21.54 -6.90
CA ARG A 289 -10.11 -22.68 -6.11
C ARG A 289 -10.30 -23.93 -6.97
N ALA A 290 -10.82 -23.81 -8.19
CA ALA A 290 -10.91 -24.92 -9.15
C ALA A 290 -9.52 -25.47 -9.53
N GLU A 291 -8.48 -24.64 -9.50
CA GLU A 291 -7.09 -25.03 -9.72
C GLU A 291 -6.37 -25.51 -8.45
N GLY A 292 -7.08 -25.72 -7.34
CA GLY A 292 -6.50 -26.19 -6.08
C GLY A 292 -5.59 -25.18 -5.40
N VAL A 293 -5.87 -23.88 -5.53
CA VAL A 293 -5.22 -22.84 -4.71
C VAL A 293 -5.64 -23.01 -3.25
N ASP A 294 -4.64 -23.09 -2.38
CA ASP A 294 -4.78 -23.28 -0.94
C ASP A 294 -5.07 -21.94 -0.25
N PHE A 295 -4.35 -20.88 -0.63
CA PHE A 295 -4.42 -19.57 0.01
C PHE A 295 -4.59 -18.43 -1.01
N VAL A 296 -5.56 -17.54 -0.81
CA VAL A 296 -5.89 -16.45 -1.75
C VAL A 296 -5.51 -15.09 -1.19
N ILE A 297 -4.63 -14.39 -1.92
CA ILE A 297 -4.20 -13.02 -1.63
C ILE A 297 -4.83 -12.06 -2.64
N VAL A 298 -5.45 -10.99 -2.14
CA VAL A 298 -5.99 -9.90 -2.95
C VAL A 298 -5.21 -8.62 -2.67
N ILE A 299 -4.70 -7.96 -3.72
CA ILE A 299 -3.93 -6.72 -3.62
C ILE A 299 -4.72 -5.58 -4.29
N PRO A 300 -5.62 -4.91 -3.55
CA PRO A 300 -6.34 -3.77 -4.09
C PRO A 300 -5.54 -2.47 -3.94
N HIS A 301 -5.55 -1.66 -4.99
CA HIS A 301 -5.07 -0.29 -4.98
C HIS A 301 -6.29 0.64 -4.87
N TRP A 302 -6.54 1.23 -3.69
CA TRP A 302 -7.88 1.71 -3.30
C TRP A 302 -7.94 2.84 -2.26
N GLY A 303 -9.16 3.30 -1.96
CA GLY A 303 -9.39 4.25 -0.88
C GLY A 303 -8.94 5.66 -1.21
N TYR A 304 -8.68 6.45 -0.18
CA TYR A 304 -8.32 7.86 -0.34
C TYR A 304 -6.90 8.10 0.15
N GLU A 305 -6.11 8.82 -0.64
CA GLU A 305 -4.77 9.25 -0.24
C GLU A 305 -4.83 10.08 1.03
N PHE A 306 -3.86 9.84 1.90
CA PHE A 306 -3.63 10.57 3.13
C PHE A 306 -4.71 10.40 4.21
N GLU A 307 -5.59 9.42 4.08
CA GLU A 307 -6.52 9.05 5.15
C GLU A 307 -5.84 8.07 6.12
N LEU A 308 -5.91 8.37 7.41
CA LEU A 308 -5.39 7.49 8.46
C LEU A 308 -6.26 6.24 8.68
N TYR A 309 -7.54 6.30 8.34
CA TYR A 309 -8.48 5.21 8.51
C TYR A 309 -9.14 4.86 7.19
N PRO A 310 -9.46 3.57 6.96
CA PRO A 310 -10.17 3.17 5.76
C PRO A 310 -11.57 3.76 5.75
N ASP A 311 -12.00 4.23 4.58
CA ASP A 311 -13.37 4.69 4.37
C ASP A 311 -14.38 3.55 4.63
N PRO A 312 -15.57 3.82 5.20
CA PRO A 312 -16.58 2.78 5.43
C PRO A 312 -16.97 1.97 4.20
N ILE A 313 -16.95 2.56 2.99
CA ILE A 313 -17.17 1.82 1.74
C ILE A 313 -16.02 0.84 1.49
N ILE A 314 -14.77 1.26 1.73
CA ILE A 314 -13.59 0.39 1.58
C ILE A 314 -13.65 -0.79 2.54
N ARG A 315 -14.08 -0.56 3.79
CA ARG A 315 -14.29 -1.65 4.76
C ARG A 315 -15.31 -2.67 4.24
N ARG A 316 -16.46 -2.21 3.74
CA ARG A 316 -17.49 -3.09 3.15
C ARG A 316 -16.99 -3.83 1.90
N VAL A 317 -16.16 -3.18 1.08
CA VAL A 317 -15.53 -3.83 -0.08
C VAL A 317 -14.57 -4.92 0.38
N ALA A 318 -13.72 -4.64 1.37
CA ALA A 318 -12.77 -5.60 1.91
C ALA A 318 -13.49 -6.82 2.50
N HIS A 319 -14.57 -6.61 3.27
CA HIS A 319 -15.42 -7.69 3.77
C HIS A 319 -16.02 -8.52 2.65
N ALA A 320 -16.52 -7.88 1.60
CA ALA A 320 -17.08 -8.61 0.46
C ALA A 320 -16.00 -9.39 -0.35
N MET A 321 -14.75 -8.93 -0.36
CA MET A 321 -13.63 -9.71 -0.90
C MET A 321 -13.33 -10.94 -0.04
N VAL A 322 -13.39 -10.81 1.29
CA VAL A 322 -13.28 -11.95 2.21
C VAL A 322 -14.44 -12.92 1.97
N GLU A 323 -15.68 -12.46 1.90
CA GLU A 323 -16.87 -13.29 1.59
C GLU A 323 -16.75 -14.00 0.22
N ALA A 324 -16.06 -13.39 -0.74
CA ALA A 324 -15.79 -14.01 -2.04
C ALA A 324 -14.75 -15.15 -1.98
N GLY A 325 -14.00 -15.25 -0.88
CA GLY A 325 -13.01 -16.31 -0.62
C GLY A 325 -11.57 -15.84 -0.48
N ALA A 326 -11.31 -14.54 -0.30
CA ALA A 326 -9.98 -14.02 0.00
C ALA A 326 -9.56 -14.33 1.44
N ASP A 327 -8.33 -14.79 1.64
CA ASP A 327 -7.75 -15.11 2.95
C ASP A 327 -6.90 -13.96 3.48
N LEU A 328 -6.27 -13.22 2.58
CA LEU A 328 -5.43 -12.06 2.88
C LEU A 328 -5.73 -10.93 1.91
N ILE A 329 -5.91 -9.72 2.43
CA ILE A 329 -6.03 -8.50 1.65
C ILE A 329 -4.87 -7.56 1.99
N VAL A 330 -4.16 -7.10 0.95
CA VAL A 330 -3.00 -6.20 1.06
C VAL A 330 -3.25 -4.92 0.28
N GLY A 331 -3.83 -3.95 0.95
CA GLY A 331 -4.18 -2.65 0.37
C GLY A 331 -2.97 -1.74 0.14
N SER A 332 -3.12 -0.89 -0.87
CA SER A 332 -2.17 0.14 -1.33
C SER A 332 -2.94 1.37 -1.80
N HIS A 333 -2.25 2.48 -2.13
CA HIS A 333 -2.78 3.80 -2.60
C HIS A 333 -2.90 4.90 -1.53
N PRO A 334 -3.35 4.67 -0.27
CA PRO A 334 -3.45 5.76 0.69
C PRO A 334 -2.12 6.46 1.01
N HIS A 335 -0.99 5.85 0.64
CA HIS A 335 0.39 6.27 0.93
C HIS A 335 0.75 6.41 2.42
N ILE A 336 -0.19 6.14 3.31
CA ILE A 336 -0.01 6.10 4.76
C ILE A 336 -0.45 4.71 5.23
N PHE A 337 0.23 4.19 6.25
CA PHE A 337 -0.19 3.00 6.96
C PHE A 337 -1.59 3.17 7.58
N GLN A 338 -2.46 2.19 7.38
CA GLN A 338 -3.81 2.13 7.96
C GLN A 338 -3.93 0.91 8.87
N PRO A 339 -4.82 0.93 9.89
CA PRO A 339 -4.91 -0.15 10.84
C PRO A 339 -5.31 -1.48 10.19
N THR A 340 -4.91 -2.58 10.84
CA THR A 340 -5.17 -3.96 10.36
C THR A 340 -6.49 -4.48 10.96
N GLU A 341 -7.17 -5.35 10.25
CA GLU A 341 -8.39 -6.01 10.71
C GLU A 341 -8.28 -7.53 10.51
N VAL A 342 -8.65 -8.29 11.55
CA VAL A 342 -8.84 -9.74 11.49
C VAL A 342 -10.35 -10.03 11.46
N VAL A 343 -10.73 -10.98 10.62
CA VAL A 343 -12.10 -11.35 10.33
C VAL A 343 -12.26 -12.85 10.55
N TYR A 344 -13.32 -13.25 11.25
CA TYR A 344 -13.68 -14.66 11.42
C TYR A 344 -14.82 -15.03 10.48
N VAL A 345 -14.68 -16.14 9.78
CA VAL A 345 -15.61 -16.58 8.75
C VAL A 345 -16.19 -17.94 9.11
N ASN A 346 -17.49 -18.13 8.90
CA ASN A 346 -18.23 -19.38 9.13
C ASN A 346 -18.03 -19.96 10.53
N ASN A 347 -18.23 -19.11 11.56
CA ASN A 347 -18.10 -19.48 12.97
C ASN A 347 -16.74 -20.07 13.37
N TYR A 348 -15.65 -19.60 12.75
CA TYR A 348 -14.30 -19.88 13.23
C TYR A 348 -14.20 -19.65 14.75
N LYS A 349 -13.78 -20.70 15.47
CA LYS A 349 -13.54 -20.67 16.91
C LYS A 349 -12.03 -20.64 17.10
N ALA A 350 -11.49 -19.56 17.65
CA ALA A 350 -10.09 -19.58 18.05
C ALA A 350 -9.95 -20.41 19.33
N ASP A 351 -8.92 -21.27 19.42
CA ASP A 351 -8.65 -22.09 20.62
C ASP A 351 -8.37 -21.25 21.89
N HIS A 352 -8.13 -19.94 21.71
CA HIS A 352 -7.95 -18.95 22.79
C HIS A 352 -9.04 -17.87 22.83
N ALA A 353 -10.11 -17.98 22.04
CA ALA A 353 -11.29 -17.15 22.21
C ALA A 353 -12.12 -17.70 23.37
N ALA A 354 -11.63 -17.47 24.59
CA ALA A 354 -12.53 -17.41 25.72
C ALA A 354 -13.66 -16.42 25.37
N ASP A 355 -14.86 -16.63 25.89
CA ASP A 355 -16.08 -15.80 25.72
C ASP A 355 -15.93 -14.34 26.24
N PHE A 356 -14.70 -13.85 26.34
CA PHE A 356 -14.37 -12.45 26.54
C PHE A 356 -14.62 -11.71 25.23
N TYR A 357 -15.57 -10.78 25.30
CA TYR A 357 -15.89 -9.64 24.43
C TYR A 357 -17.37 -9.70 24.03
N ASP A 358 -18.17 -8.86 24.70
CA ASP A 358 -19.60 -8.61 24.45
C ASP A 358 -19.84 -7.84 23.13
N TYR A 359 -18.78 -7.63 22.35
CA TYR A 359 -18.78 -6.99 21.03
C TYR A 359 -18.18 -7.96 20.01
N GLN A 360 -19.00 -8.38 19.04
CA GLN A 360 -18.61 -9.47 18.14
C GLN A 360 -17.43 -9.03 17.26
N PRO A 361 -16.34 -9.83 17.16
CA PRO A 361 -15.37 -9.65 16.06
C PRO A 361 -16.13 -9.64 14.73
N SER A 362 -15.57 -9.06 13.66
CA SER A 362 -16.16 -9.14 12.31
C SER A 362 -16.37 -10.60 11.94
N ARG A 363 -17.52 -11.15 12.33
CA ARG A 363 -17.98 -12.50 12.09
C ARG A 363 -18.85 -12.40 10.86
N MET A 364 -18.48 -13.14 9.84
CA MET A 364 -19.23 -13.22 8.61
C MET A 364 -19.37 -14.66 8.19
N ASN A 365 -20.25 -14.91 7.24
CA ASN A 365 -20.36 -16.20 6.60
C ASN A 365 -20.06 -16.03 5.12
N ASP A 366 -19.34 -16.98 4.55
CA ASP A 366 -19.18 -17.08 3.11
C ASP A 366 -19.94 -18.31 2.59
N ARG A 367 -20.06 -18.39 1.26
CA ARG A 367 -20.75 -19.50 0.59
C ARG A 367 -20.03 -20.84 0.69
N HIS A 368 -18.77 -20.85 1.16
CA HIS A 368 -17.95 -22.05 1.23
C HIS A 368 -18.19 -22.85 2.51
N GLY A 369 -18.73 -22.21 3.56
CA GLY A 369 -19.17 -22.87 4.79
C GLY A 369 -18.05 -23.39 5.71
N ASN A 370 -16.80 -23.40 5.25
CA ASN A 370 -15.65 -23.84 6.04
C ASN A 370 -15.22 -22.74 7.02
N PRO A 371 -15.06 -23.04 8.34
CA PRO A 371 -14.51 -22.10 9.29
C PRO A 371 -13.09 -21.67 8.91
N ARG A 372 -12.82 -20.36 8.88
CA ARG A 372 -11.49 -19.79 8.64
C ARG A 372 -11.38 -18.38 9.20
N LYS A 373 -10.17 -17.84 9.25
CA LYS A 373 -9.91 -16.42 9.53
C LYS A 373 -9.25 -15.75 8.32
N ALA A 374 -9.51 -14.47 8.15
CA ALA A 374 -8.88 -13.63 7.13
C ALA A 374 -8.26 -12.39 7.79
N VAL A 375 -7.25 -11.81 7.14
CA VAL A 375 -6.61 -10.57 7.60
C VAL A 375 -6.59 -9.53 6.49
N ILE A 376 -6.87 -8.29 6.88
CA ILE A 376 -7.02 -7.14 6.00
C ILE A 376 -6.01 -6.08 6.45
N PHE A 377 -4.98 -5.88 5.64
CA PHE A 377 -4.13 -4.70 5.72
C PHE A 377 -4.72 -3.64 4.80
N TYR A 378 -5.43 -2.64 5.34
CA TYR A 378 -6.08 -1.63 4.49
C TYR A 378 -5.09 -0.77 3.69
N SER A 379 -3.91 -0.53 4.26
CA SER A 379 -2.77 0.09 3.58
C SER A 379 -1.51 -0.18 4.40
N LEU A 380 -0.47 -0.71 3.76
CA LEU A 380 0.86 -0.83 4.38
C LEU A 380 1.71 0.44 4.24
N GLY A 381 1.15 1.51 3.64
CA GLY A 381 1.82 2.78 3.41
C GLY A 381 2.92 2.68 2.35
N ASN A 382 3.75 3.72 2.27
CA ASN A 382 4.85 3.75 1.32
C ASN A 382 6.04 2.92 1.81
N PHE A 383 6.34 1.83 1.10
CA PHE A 383 7.56 1.08 1.33
C PHE A 383 8.79 1.87 0.89
N VAL A 384 8.77 2.40 -0.34
CA VAL A 384 9.78 3.33 -0.87
C VAL A 384 9.06 4.58 -1.35
N SER A 385 9.47 5.79 -0.95
CA SER A 385 8.81 7.02 -1.42
C SER A 385 9.63 8.29 -1.23
N ARG A 386 9.45 9.25 -2.16
CA ARG A 386 10.00 10.61 -2.09
C ARG A 386 9.01 11.64 -1.52
N MET A 387 7.89 11.20 -0.97
CA MET A 387 6.93 12.09 -0.33
C MET A 387 7.53 12.71 0.95
N TYR A 388 7.26 13.99 1.17
CA TYR A 388 7.85 14.79 2.26
C TYR A 388 7.00 14.77 3.54
N THR A 389 5.69 14.51 3.44
CA THR A 389 4.81 14.43 4.60
C THR A 389 5.24 13.26 5.49
N PRO A 390 5.48 13.45 6.80
CA PRO A 390 6.04 12.42 7.66
C PRO A 390 5.27 11.10 7.67
N SER A 391 3.94 11.14 7.56
CA SER A 391 3.08 9.95 7.44
C SER A 391 3.33 9.14 6.18
N CYS A 392 3.70 9.79 5.07
CA CYS A 392 3.99 9.15 3.79
C CYS A 392 5.43 8.65 3.69
N GLN A 393 6.25 8.89 4.72
CA GLN A 393 7.62 8.39 4.80
C GLN A 393 7.75 7.14 5.63
N ILE A 394 6.66 6.75 6.29
CA ILE A 394 6.58 5.51 7.06
C ILE A 394 5.81 4.50 6.23
N GLY A 395 6.41 3.33 6.08
CA GLY A 395 5.77 2.13 5.57
C GLY A 395 5.90 1.01 6.59
N VAL A 396 5.21 -0.09 6.34
CA VAL A 396 5.25 -1.28 7.17
C VAL A 396 5.64 -2.48 6.32
N ILE A 397 6.57 -3.28 6.84
CA ILE A 397 6.73 -4.68 6.43
C ILE A 397 5.95 -5.51 7.44
N SER A 398 4.87 -6.14 6.99
CA SER A 398 4.10 -7.08 7.80
C SER A 398 4.43 -8.50 7.37
N SER A 399 4.50 -9.42 8.32
CA SER A 399 4.85 -10.82 8.04
C SER A 399 3.83 -11.78 8.63
N LEU A 400 3.62 -12.90 7.95
CA LEU A 400 2.78 -13.98 8.41
C LEU A 400 3.36 -15.34 7.99
N THR A 401 3.01 -16.36 8.74
CA THR A 401 3.36 -17.76 8.46
C THR A 401 2.08 -18.47 8.07
N ILE A 402 2.09 -19.12 6.90
CA ILE A 402 1.01 -19.96 6.40
C ILE A 402 1.38 -21.42 6.65
N GLU A 403 0.48 -22.16 7.26
CA GLU A 403 0.62 -23.59 7.47
C GLU A 403 -0.48 -24.32 6.71
N LYS A 404 -0.18 -25.55 6.28
CA LYS A 404 -1.16 -26.44 5.64
C LYS A 404 -1.16 -27.78 6.36
N ASN A 405 -2.30 -28.13 6.91
CA ASN A 405 -2.48 -29.42 7.57
C ASN A 405 -2.33 -30.55 6.54
N ALA A 406 -1.41 -31.48 6.79
CA ALA A 406 -1.09 -32.56 5.86
C ALA A 406 -2.23 -33.58 5.68
N GLU A 407 -3.10 -33.75 6.67
CA GLU A 407 -4.20 -34.72 6.66
C GLU A 407 -5.46 -34.13 6.01
N THR A 408 -5.83 -32.91 6.38
CA THR A 408 -7.07 -32.27 5.93
C THR A 408 -6.87 -31.38 4.70
N GLY A 409 -5.63 -30.98 4.41
CA GLY A 409 -5.31 -30.00 3.38
C GLY A 409 -5.73 -28.56 3.72
N ALA A 410 -6.32 -28.33 4.89
CA ALA A 410 -6.74 -27.00 5.33
C ALA A 410 -5.54 -26.10 5.63
N THR A 411 -5.60 -24.84 5.20
CA THR A 411 -4.59 -23.84 5.53
C THR A 411 -5.02 -22.98 6.69
N ASP A 412 -4.06 -22.63 7.55
CA ASP A 412 -4.21 -21.57 8.55
C ASP A 412 -3.01 -20.62 8.54
N TRP A 413 -3.09 -19.53 9.29
CA TRP A 413 -2.01 -18.55 9.39
C TRP A 413 -1.88 -17.91 10.77
N VAL A 414 -0.66 -17.48 11.09
CA VAL A 414 -0.36 -16.58 12.22
C VAL A 414 0.42 -15.37 11.73
N LEU A 415 0.29 -14.24 12.43
CA LEU A 415 1.11 -13.05 12.15
C LEU A 415 2.44 -13.19 12.86
N ASN A 416 3.54 -12.80 12.22
CA ASN A 416 4.88 -12.77 12.82
C ASN A 416 5.29 -11.34 13.22
N GLY A 417 4.30 -10.45 13.34
CA GLY A 417 4.50 -9.04 13.69
C GLY A 417 4.74 -8.14 12.48
N SER A 418 5.01 -6.88 12.77
CA SER A 418 5.20 -5.84 11.76
C SER A 418 6.37 -4.93 12.13
N ARG A 419 7.18 -4.56 11.14
CA ARG A 419 8.32 -3.65 11.31
C ARG A 419 8.14 -2.40 10.47
N PHE A 420 8.33 -1.25 11.10
CA PHE A 420 8.24 0.04 10.41
C PHE A 420 9.52 0.34 9.65
N VAL A 421 9.36 0.73 8.39
CA VAL A 421 10.44 1.30 7.59
C VAL A 421 10.25 2.80 7.46
N TYR A 422 11.36 3.52 7.34
CA TYR A 422 11.40 4.97 7.21
C TYR A 422 12.19 5.39 5.97
N ASN A 423 11.54 6.24 5.17
CA ASN A 423 12.09 6.88 3.98
C ASN A 423 12.69 8.22 4.35
N LEU A 424 14.01 8.25 4.54
CA LEU A 424 14.77 9.48 4.67
C LEU A 424 14.85 10.17 3.30
N VAL A 425 13.91 11.07 3.05
CA VAL A 425 13.90 11.90 1.84
C VAL A 425 14.81 13.12 2.04
N PRO A 426 15.76 13.37 1.12
CA PRO A 426 16.68 14.50 1.26
C PRO A 426 15.95 15.82 1.05
N THR A 427 16.06 16.72 2.04
CA THR A 427 15.60 18.11 1.98
C THR A 427 16.74 19.09 1.70
N PHE A 428 18.00 18.66 1.79
CA PHE A 428 19.19 19.51 1.64
C PHE A 428 20.24 18.87 0.72
N PRO A 429 21.09 19.69 0.04
CA PRO A 429 22.23 19.20 -0.72
C PRO A 429 23.16 18.33 0.14
N GLY A 430 23.60 17.19 -0.40
CA GLY A 430 24.56 16.29 0.26
C GLY A 430 23.96 15.08 0.99
N LYS A 431 22.65 15.09 1.33
CA LYS A 431 21.97 13.89 1.81
C LYS A 431 21.36 13.12 0.64
N ARG A 432 21.47 11.79 0.66
CA ARG A 432 20.85 10.89 -0.33
C ARG A 432 19.61 10.23 0.28
N HIS A 433 18.70 9.79 -0.58
CA HIS A 433 17.54 8.98 -0.15
C HIS A 433 18.05 7.77 0.62
N ARG A 434 17.43 7.44 1.75
CA ARG A 434 17.71 6.17 2.42
C ARG A 434 16.45 5.53 2.99
N LEU A 435 16.20 4.27 2.64
CA LEU A 435 15.25 3.38 3.27
C LEU A 435 15.97 2.60 4.38
N MET A 436 15.42 2.59 5.57
CA MET A 436 15.95 1.87 6.74
C MET A 436 14.79 1.50 7.68
N PHE A 437 15.00 0.62 8.65
CA PHE A 437 14.04 0.45 9.73
C PHE A 437 13.90 1.73 10.57
N TYR A 438 12.71 1.98 11.12
CA TYR A 438 12.49 3.16 11.95
C TYR A 438 13.38 3.17 13.21
N ASP A 439 13.69 1.99 13.77
CA ASP A 439 14.63 1.89 14.89
C ASP A 439 16.06 2.27 14.49
N GLU A 440 16.53 1.84 13.30
CA GLU A 440 17.81 2.31 12.74
C GLU A 440 17.82 3.84 12.60
N TYR A 441 16.70 4.44 12.16
CA TYR A 441 16.58 5.90 12.07
C TYR A 441 16.69 6.56 13.45
N LYS A 442 16.03 6.03 14.48
CA LYS A 442 16.12 6.57 15.84
C LYS A 442 17.57 6.55 16.32
N ASP A 443 18.25 5.43 16.16
CA ASP A 443 19.63 5.24 16.61
C ASP A 443 20.60 6.17 15.86
N LEU A 444 20.42 6.37 14.55
CA LEU A 444 21.32 7.20 13.76
C LEU A 444 21.08 8.71 13.92
N TYR A 445 19.82 9.14 14.06
CA TYR A 445 19.43 10.55 13.91
C TYR A 445 18.91 11.23 15.18
N LEU A 446 18.74 10.48 16.27
CA LEU A 446 18.32 11.02 17.56
C LEU A 446 19.42 11.02 18.63
N LEU A 447 20.64 10.57 18.33
CA LEU A 447 21.80 10.71 19.24
C LEU A 447 22.19 12.19 19.47
N LYS A 448 21.97 13.06 18.48
CA LYS A 448 22.09 14.53 18.59
C LYS A 448 20.89 15.18 17.89
N PRO A 449 19.72 15.20 18.54
CA PRO A 449 18.47 15.51 17.87
C PRO A 449 18.38 17.00 17.53
N THR A 450 17.91 17.32 16.33
CA THR A 450 17.48 18.68 15.97
C THR A 450 16.01 18.87 16.34
N LYS A 451 15.56 20.12 16.52
CA LYS A 451 14.13 20.43 16.74
C LYS A 451 13.23 19.83 15.65
N GLN A 452 13.72 19.80 14.41
CA GLN A 452 13.02 19.19 13.27
C GLN A 452 12.91 17.68 13.43
N ASN A 453 13.98 16.98 13.80
CA ASN A 453 13.97 15.53 13.99
C ASN A 453 13.05 15.13 15.16
N LEU A 454 13.03 15.91 16.25
CA LEU A 454 12.13 15.66 17.39
C LEU A 454 10.66 15.82 17.02
N ARG A 455 10.31 16.88 16.29
CA ARG A 455 8.93 17.07 15.80
C ARG A 455 8.51 15.91 14.89
N ARG A 456 9.40 15.51 13.98
CA ARG A 456 9.12 14.39 13.07
C ARG A 456 8.94 13.07 13.82
N LYS A 457 9.79 12.80 14.81
CA LYS A 457 9.66 11.66 15.72
C LYS A 457 8.28 11.65 16.39
N ALA A 458 7.86 12.77 16.97
CA ALA A 458 6.57 12.88 17.65
C ALA A 458 5.38 12.61 16.69
N GLU A 459 5.44 13.14 15.46
CA GLU A 459 4.40 12.89 14.45
C GLU A 459 4.37 11.40 14.02
N ILE A 460 5.54 10.78 13.83
CA ILE A 460 5.66 9.35 13.48
C ILE A 460 5.15 8.45 14.62
N GLU A 461 5.64 8.65 15.84
CA GLU A 461 5.25 7.85 17.00
C GLU A 461 3.78 8.03 17.36
N PHE A 462 3.22 9.22 17.16
CA PHE A 462 1.78 9.44 17.29
C PHE A 462 1.00 8.48 16.37
N MET A 463 1.38 8.36 15.10
CA MET A 463 0.70 7.44 14.18
C MET A 463 0.94 5.97 14.52
N MET A 464 2.19 5.59 14.83
CA MET A 464 2.52 4.20 15.19
C MET A 464 1.72 3.75 16.41
N ASN A 465 1.65 4.59 17.45
CA ASN A 465 0.89 4.30 18.66
C ASN A 465 -0.62 4.27 18.42
N HIS A 466 -1.12 5.05 17.45
CA HIS A 466 -2.55 5.11 17.14
C HIS A 466 -3.08 3.82 16.49
N PHE A 467 -2.21 3.07 15.81
CA PHE A 467 -2.58 1.83 15.11
C PHE A 467 -2.14 0.57 15.82
N GLY A 468 -1.54 0.70 17.00
CA GLY A 468 -1.45 -0.38 17.99
C GLY A 468 -0.66 -1.62 17.57
N THR A 469 0.00 -1.63 16.42
CA THR A 469 0.75 -2.76 15.88
C THR A 469 1.64 -3.35 16.96
N SER A 470 1.50 -4.65 17.21
CA SER A 470 2.46 -5.46 17.97
C SER A 470 3.82 -5.28 17.33
N ILE A 471 4.62 -4.37 17.87
CA ILE A 471 6.05 -4.30 17.60
C ILE A 471 6.63 -5.43 18.43
N ILE A 472 7.15 -6.46 17.76
CA ILE A 472 8.08 -7.41 18.38
C ILE A 472 9.48 -6.83 18.23
#